data_AF-A0A0P6XCM9-F1
#
_entry.id   AF-A0A0P6XCM9-F1
#
_cell.length_a   1.000
_cell.length_b   1.000
_cell.length_c   1.000
_cell.angle_alpha   90.00
_cell.angle_beta   90.00
_cell.angle_gamma   90.00
#
_symmetry.space_group_name_H-M   'P 1'
#
loop_
_entity.id
_entity.type
_entity.pdbx_description
1 polymer ?
#
loop_
_entity_poly.entity_id
_entity_poly.type
_entity_poly.pdbx_seq_one_letter_code
_entity_poly.pdbx_strand_id
1 'polypeptide(L)'
;MRPKWDLKKTGWVLVGALVLFIATPMGWVFSFSPVLRRLFNDVFYAEWVHVAAHIILFSLLGFGFNWARGRAGRGPALALTIGLALGVGLVQEILQMISRGHPFGAASLYDLVVDSVGAALGYAAYRAWQRWVRR
;
A
#
# COMPACT_ATOMS: atom_id res chain seq x y z
N MET A 1 -3.86 34.02 7.69
CA MET A 1 -2.48 33.46 7.60
C MET A 1 -2.55 32.13 6.88
N ARG A 2 -1.87 31.93 5.75
CA ARG A 2 -1.81 30.61 5.11
C ARG A 2 -0.82 29.72 5.89
N PRO A 3 -1.21 28.53 6.34
CA PRO A 3 -0.29 27.62 7.02
C PRO A 3 0.92 27.32 6.12
N LYS A 4 2.13 27.52 6.64
CA LYS A 4 3.38 27.12 6.00
C LYS A 4 3.56 25.61 6.21
N TRP A 5 2.96 24.81 5.34
CA TRP A 5 3.12 23.36 5.37
C TRP A 5 4.54 22.98 4.96
N ASP A 6 5.24 22.24 5.83
CA ASP A 6 6.48 21.56 5.46
C ASP A 6 6.11 20.36 4.58
N LEU A 7 6.33 20.48 3.27
CA LEU A 7 5.97 19.47 2.28
C LEU A 7 6.62 18.11 2.57
N LYS A 8 7.83 18.10 3.14
CA LYS A 8 8.53 16.87 3.47
C LYS A 8 7.87 16.17 4.66
N LYS A 9 7.55 16.91 5.74
CA LYS A 9 6.79 16.36 6.88
C LYS A 9 5.42 15.87 6.43
N THR A 10 4.74 16.65 5.60
CA THR A 10 3.42 16.30 5.06
C THR A 10 3.48 14.99 4.27
N GLY A 11 4.52 14.79 3.43
CA GLY A 11 4.69 13.55 2.69
C GLY A 11 4.89 12.32 3.57
N TRP A 12 5.69 12.42 4.63
CA TRP A 12 5.87 11.30 5.56
C TRP A 12 4.62 11.00 6.38
N VAL A 13 3.85 12.02 6.76
CA VAL A 13 2.55 11.83 7.43
C VAL A 13 1.59 11.06 6.51
N LEU A 14 1.51 11.45 5.23
CA LEU A 14 0.63 10.76 4.27
C LEU A 14 1.07 9.31 4.03
N VAL A 15 2.37 9.06 3.90
CA VAL A 15 2.90 7.68 3.78
C VAL A 15 2.60 6.87 5.03
N GLY A 16 2.80 7.43 6.22
CA GLY A 16 2.48 6.76 7.48
C GLY A 16 0.99 6.43 7.61
N ALA A 17 0.12 7.38 7.27
CA ALA A 17 -1.32 7.15 7.25
C ALA A 17 -1.72 6.05 6.25
N LEU A 18 -1.10 6.04 5.07
CA LEU A 18 -1.33 5.00 4.06
C LEU A 18 -0.85 3.62 4.53
N VAL A 19 0.31 3.53 5.19
CA VAL A 19 0.80 2.27 5.78
C VAL A 19 -0.18 1.75 6.83
N LEU A 20 -0.66 2.62 7.72
CA LEU A 20 -1.65 2.22 8.73
C LEU A 20 -2.96 1.75 8.07
N PHE A 21 -3.43 2.45 7.04
CA PHE A 21 -4.62 2.07 6.30
C PHE A 21 -4.46 0.69 5.64
N ILE A 22 -3.36 0.45 4.93
CA ILE A 22 -3.07 -0.83 4.26
C ILE A 22 -2.96 -1.98 5.28
N ALA A 23 -2.22 -1.77 6.36
CA ALA A 23 -2.00 -2.80 7.37
C ALA A 23 -3.28 -3.14 8.16
N THR A 24 -4.30 -2.27 8.15
CA THR A 24 -5.54 -2.49 8.92
C THR A 24 -6.39 -3.57 8.25
N PRO A 25 -6.74 -4.66 8.96
CA PRO A 25 -7.66 -5.65 8.43
C PRO A 25 -9.03 -5.03 8.18
N MET A 26 -9.47 -4.96 6.91
CA MET A 26 -10.78 -4.36 6.57
C MET A 26 -11.94 -5.07 7.27
N GLY A 27 -11.78 -6.35 7.62
CA GLY A 27 -12.75 -7.09 8.43
C GLY A 27 -13.02 -6.46 9.81
N TRP A 28 -12.04 -5.77 10.40
CA TRP A 28 -12.24 -5.03 11.66
C TRP A 28 -13.02 -3.74 11.43
N VAL A 29 -12.80 -3.07 10.30
CA VAL A 29 -13.49 -1.82 9.96
C VAL A 29 -14.97 -2.05 9.67
N PHE A 30 -15.32 -3.17 9.03
CA PHE A 30 -16.69 -3.45 8.64
C PHE A 30 -17.44 -4.41 9.59
N SER A 31 -16.81 -4.84 10.69
CA SER A 31 -17.46 -5.73 11.68
C SER A 31 -18.56 -5.04 12.48
N PHE A 32 -18.56 -3.71 12.57
CA PHE A 32 -19.53 -2.95 13.37
C PHE A 32 -20.95 -2.94 12.82
N SER A 33 -21.15 -3.30 11.54
CA SER A 33 -22.49 -3.36 10.92
C SER A 33 -22.63 -4.57 9.99
N PRO A 34 -23.62 -5.45 10.22
CA PRO A 34 -23.90 -6.59 9.34
C PRO A 34 -24.19 -6.18 7.89
N VAL A 35 -24.81 -5.00 7.69
CA VAL A 35 -25.13 -4.48 6.35
C VAL A 35 -23.86 -4.05 5.62
N LEU A 36 -23.00 -3.28 6.27
CA LEU A 36 -21.72 -2.86 5.68
C LEU A 36 -20.82 -4.06 5.39
N ARG A 37 -20.81 -5.06 6.28
CA ARG A 37 -20.08 -6.30 6.07
C ARG A 37 -20.56 -7.06 4.82
N ARG A 38 -21.88 -7.16 4.59
CA ARG A 38 -22.42 -7.80 3.37
C ARG A 38 -22.02 -7.04 2.12
N LEU A 39 -22.29 -5.73 2.09
CA LEU A 39 -21.95 -4.89 0.93
C LEU A 39 -20.46 -4.95 0.59
N PHE A 40 -19.61 -4.90 1.62
CA PHE A 40 -18.17 -5.06 1.44
C PHE A 40 -17.83 -6.43 0.87
N ASN A 41 -18.38 -7.51 1.43
CA ASN A 41 -18.13 -8.85 0.92
C ASN A 41 -18.60 -9.00 -0.54
N ASP A 42 -19.79 -8.50 -0.91
CA ASP A 42 -20.31 -8.66 -2.27
C ASP A 42 -19.40 -8.02 -3.33
N VAL A 43 -18.71 -6.93 -2.99
CA VAL A 43 -17.77 -6.23 -3.88
C VAL A 43 -16.37 -6.83 -3.81
N PHE A 44 -15.86 -7.07 -2.60
CA PHE A 44 -14.46 -7.43 -2.36
C PHE A 44 -14.20 -8.95 -2.30
N TYR A 45 -15.23 -9.78 -2.42
CA TYR A 45 -15.07 -11.24 -2.52
C TYR A 45 -14.50 -11.67 -3.87
N ALA A 46 -14.67 -10.86 -4.92
CA ALA A 46 -14.11 -11.16 -6.22
C ALA A 46 -12.57 -11.05 -6.19
N GLU A 47 -11.89 -12.15 -6.54
CA GLU A 47 -10.42 -12.24 -6.51
C GLU A 47 -9.74 -11.13 -7.33
N TRP A 48 -10.30 -10.78 -8.49
CA TRP A 48 -9.75 -9.70 -9.32
C TRP A 48 -9.85 -8.33 -8.64
N VAL A 49 -10.88 -8.09 -7.81
CA VAL A 49 -11.04 -6.84 -7.04
C VAL A 49 -9.99 -6.80 -5.93
N HIS A 50 -9.76 -7.91 -5.24
CA HIS A 50 -8.71 -8.07 -4.24
C HIS A 50 -7.33 -7.74 -4.84
N VAL A 51 -6.97 -8.39 -5.94
CA VAL A 51 -5.70 -8.14 -6.65
C VAL A 51 -5.58 -6.69 -7.11
N ALA A 52 -6.64 -6.13 -7.70
CA ALA A 52 -6.64 -4.73 -8.15
C ALA A 52 -6.44 -3.75 -6.97
N ALA A 53 -7.07 -4.01 -5.83
CA ALA A 53 -6.92 -3.20 -4.63
C ALA A 53 -5.47 -3.22 -4.13
N HIS A 54 -4.84 -4.40 -4.04
CA HIS A 54 -3.43 -4.53 -3.68
C HIS A 54 -2.52 -3.76 -4.64
N ILE A 55 -2.70 -3.93 -5.96
CA ILE A 55 -1.91 -3.19 -6.96
C ILE A 55 -2.05 -1.68 -6.77
N ILE A 56 -3.28 -1.16 -6.60
CA ILE A 56 -3.54 0.27 -6.44
C ILE A 56 -2.90 0.79 -5.14
N LEU A 57 -3.17 0.14 -4.01
CA LEU A 57 -2.71 0.60 -2.70
C LEU A 57 -1.18 0.59 -2.61
N PHE A 58 -0.54 -0.49 -3.05
CA PHE A 58 0.92 -0.56 -3.06
C PHE A 58 1.55 0.33 -4.13
N SER A 59 0.88 0.61 -5.25
CA SER A 59 1.32 1.66 -6.18
C SER A 59 1.31 3.03 -5.54
N LEU A 60 0.27 3.38 -4.79
CA LEU A 60 0.21 4.62 -4.03
C LEU A 60 1.31 4.68 -2.96
N LEU A 61 1.58 3.56 -2.27
CA LEU A 61 2.66 3.48 -1.29
C LEU A 61 4.02 3.69 -1.94
N GLY A 62 4.30 2.99 -3.04
CA GLY A 62 5.56 3.11 -3.78
C GLY A 62 5.77 4.52 -4.32
N PHE A 63 4.73 5.15 -4.88
CA PHE A 63 4.78 6.53 -5.33
C PHE A 63 5.01 7.49 -4.16
N GLY A 64 4.15 7.42 -3.14
CA GLY A 64 4.15 8.31 -1.99
C GLY A 64 5.46 8.26 -1.20
N PHE A 65 6.03 7.07 -1.01
CA PHE A 65 7.32 6.88 -0.37
C PHE A 65 8.45 7.62 -1.11
N ASN A 66 8.52 7.45 -2.44
CA ASN A 66 9.56 8.11 -3.23
C ASN A 66 9.33 9.62 -3.38
N TRP A 67 8.07 10.06 -3.39
CA TRP A 67 7.69 11.47 -3.32
C TRP A 67 8.13 12.11 -2.00
N ALA A 68 7.81 11.49 -0.86
CA ALA A 68 8.20 11.97 0.48
C ALA A 68 9.74 12.00 0.68
N ARG A 69 10.47 11.07 0.06
CA ARG A 69 11.95 11.08 0.03
C ARG A 69 12.53 12.20 -0.84
N GLY A 70 11.78 12.71 -1.82
CA GLY A 70 12.21 13.74 -2.76
C GLY A 70 13.33 13.30 -3.72
N ARG A 71 13.69 12.01 -3.76
CA ARG A 71 14.77 11.46 -4.60
C ARG A 71 14.38 10.10 -5.16
N ALA A 72 14.36 9.95 -6.49
CA ALA A 72 14.44 8.65 -7.13
C ALA A 72 15.89 8.43 -7.60
N GLY A 73 16.70 7.81 -6.75
CA GLY A 73 17.98 7.24 -7.20
C GLY A 73 17.72 6.00 -8.07
N ARG A 74 18.68 5.60 -8.91
CA ARG A 74 18.61 4.34 -9.67
C ARG A 74 19.05 3.19 -8.77
N GLY A 75 18.37 2.04 -8.76
CA GLY A 75 18.79 0.83 -8.03
C GLY A 75 18.30 0.79 -6.58
N PRO A 76 19.03 1.35 -5.58
CA PRO A 76 18.66 1.25 -4.17
C PRO A 76 17.28 1.81 -3.84
N ALA A 77 16.76 2.79 -4.60
CA ALA A 77 15.43 3.32 -4.38
C ALA A 77 14.33 2.29 -4.68
N LEU A 78 14.49 1.50 -5.75
CA LEU A 78 13.56 0.41 -6.07
C LEU A 78 13.61 -0.69 -5.01
N ALA A 79 14.82 -1.12 -4.63
CA ALA A 79 14.99 -2.14 -3.60
C ALA A 79 14.37 -1.73 -2.26
N LEU A 80 14.57 -0.46 -1.84
CA LEU A 80 13.93 0.09 -0.64
C LEU A 80 12.40 0.16 -0.76
N THR A 81 11.88 0.45 -1.96
CA THR A 81 10.44 0.52 -2.20
C THR A 81 9.80 -0.88 -2.10
N ILE A 82 10.44 -1.88 -2.72
CA ILE A 82 10.01 -3.27 -2.63
C ILE A 82 10.16 -3.78 -1.18
N GLY A 83 11.27 -3.47 -0.50
CA GLY A 83 11.47 -3.84 0.90
C GLY A 83 10.41 -3.24 1.83
N LEU A 84 10.01 -1.98 1.61
CA LEU A 84 8.89 -1.37 2.32
C LEU A 84 7.58 -2.11 2.04
N ALA A 85 7.29 -2.41 0.77
CA ALA A 85 6.08 -3.13 0.38
C ALA A 85 6.01 -4.51 1.03
N LEU A 86 7.09 -5.29 0.97
CA LEU A 86 7.18 -6.59 1.63
C LEU A 86 7.00 -6.48 3.15
N GLY A 87 7.60 -5.46 3.79
CA GLY A 87 7.43 -5.25 5.22
C GLY A 87 5.98 -4.94 5.61
N VAL A 88 5.31 -4.05 4.85
CA VAL A 88 3.91 -3.69 5.10
C VAL A 88 2.98 -4.86 4.79
N GLY A 89 3.17 -5.54 3.65
CA GLY A 89 2.40 -6.72 3.26
C GLY A 89 2.55 -7.86 4.27
N LEU A 90 3.77 -8.09 4.81
CA LEU A 90 3.99 -9.10 5.83
C LEU A 90 3.23 -8.78 7.13
N VAL A 91 3.25 -7.52 7.57
CA VAL A 91 2.47 -7.08 8.73
C VAL A 91 0.97 -7.27 8.47
N GLN A 92 0.50 -6.92 7.27
CA GLN A 92 -0.89 -7.11 6.87
C GLN A 92 -1.28 -8.60 6.94
N GLU A 93 -0.48 -9.49 6.36
CA GLU A 93 -0.70 -10.94 6.42
C GLU A 93 -0.73 -11.46 7.86
N ILE A 94 0.23 -11.06 8.71
CA ILE A 94 0.25 -11.47 10.12
C ILE A 94 -1.04 -11.04 10.84
N LEU A 95 -1.49 -9.80 10.63
CA LEU A 95 -2.73 -9.31 11.24
C LEU A 95 -3.97 -10.03 10.71
N GLN A 96 -4.00 -10.38 9.42
CA GLN A 96 -5.07 -11.19 8.83
C GLN A 96 -5.07 -12.62 9.38
N MET A 97 -3.91 -13.24 9.54
CA MET A 97 -3.76 -14.56 10.17
C MET A 97 -4.32 -14.55 11.59
N ILE A 98 -3.95 -13.55 12.40
CA ILE A 98 -4.49 -13.38 13.76
C ILE A 98 -6.02 -13.20 13.70
N SER A 99 -6.51 -12.39 12.75
CA SER A 99 -7.94 -12.09 12.65
C SER A 99 -8.80 -13.26 12.14
N ARG A 100 -8.25 -14.14 11.29
CA ARG A 100 -9.01 -15.21 10.59
C ARG A 100 -8.63 -16.61 11.06
N GLY A 101 -7.58 -16.76 11.87
CA GLY A 101 -7.06 -18.04 12.34
C GLY A 101 -6.43 -18.91 11.26
N HIS A 102 -6.15 -18.34 10.08
CA HIS A 102 -5.53 -19.08 8.97
C HIS A 102 -4.00 -18.97 9.01
N PRO A 103 -3.26 -20.07 8.72
CA PRO A 103 -1.80 -20.04 8.68
C PRO A 103 -1.28 -19.31 7.43
N PHE A 104 -0.06 -18.76 7.54
CA PHE A 104 0.68 -18.22 6.40
C PHE A 104 0.88 -19.31 5.33
N GLY A 105 0.62 -18.99 4.06
CA GLY A 105 0.68 -20.00 3.01
C GLY A 105 0.86 -19.43 1.61
N ALA A 106 0.53 -20.24 0.60
CA ALA A 106 0.69 -19.88 -0.81
C ALA A 106 -0.12 -18.62 -1.20
N ALA A 107 -1.30 -18.43 -0.62
CA ALA A 107 -2.10 -17.23 -0.82
C ALA A 107 -1.38 -15.98 -0.29
N SER A 108 -0.83 -16.04 0.93
CA SER A 108 -0.03 -14.95 1.50
C SER A 108 1.20 -14.61 0.66
N LEU A 109 1.89 -15.63 0.12
CA LEU A 109 3.01 -15.41 -0.79
C LEU A 109 2.58 -14.75 -2.10
N TYR A 110 1.43 -15.15 -2.65
CA TYR A 110 0.86 -14.52 -3.84
C TYR A 110 0.56 -13.04 -3.59
N ASP A 111 -0.09 -12.71 -2.47
CA ASP A 111 -0.41 -11.32 -2.12
C ASP A 111 0.87 -10.48 -1.96
N LEU A 112 1.92 -10.99 -1.31
CA LEU A 112 3.22 -10.32 -1.21
C LEU A 112 3.88 -10.04 -2.57
N VAL A 113 3.71 -10.94 -3.55
CA VAL A 113 4.17 -10.73 -4.91
C VAL A 113 3.36 -9.63 -5.58
N VAL A 114 2.03 -9.65 -5.46
CA VAL A 114 1.14 -8.61 -6.00
C VAL A 114 1.47 -7.24 -5.39
N ASP A 115 1.71 -7.17 -4.09
CA ASP A 115 2.13 -5.96 -3.37
C ASP A 115 3.44 -5.41 -3.90
N SER A 116 4.42 -6.29 -4.12
CA SER A 116 5.72 -5.92 -4.66
C SER A 116 5.60 -5.38 -6.10
N VAL A 117 4.74 -5.97 -6.91
CA VAL A 117 4.43 -5.49 -8.27
C VAL A 117 3.77 -4.12 -8.21
N GLY A 118 2.75 -3.93 -7.36
CA GLY A 118 2.11 -2.64 -7.15
C GLY A 118 3.13 -1.57 -6.74
N ALA A 119 3.98 -1.85 -5.75
CA ALA A 119 5.00 -0.91 -5.29
C ALA A 119 6.03 -0.55 -6.38
N ALA A 120 6.41 -1.53 -7.22
CA ALA A 120 7.28 -1.29 -8.37
C ALA A 120 6.61 -0.38 -9.42
N LEU A 121 5.32 -0.57 -9.69
CA LEU A 121 4.54 0.31 -10.57
C LEU A 121 4.45 1.73 -10.02
N GLY A 122 4.19 1.89 -8.72
CA GLY A 122 4.21 3.17 -8.02
C GLY A 122 5.55 3.90 -8.13
N TYR A 123 6.66 3.18 -7.95
CA TYR A 123 8.00 3.71 -8.17
C TYR A 123 8.21 4.15 -9.63
N ALA A 124 7.80 3.34 -10.59
CA ALA A 124 7.91 3.67 -12.02
C ALA A 124 7.11 4.92 -12.37
N ALA A 125 5.88 5.04 -11.85
CA ALA A 125 5.03 6.22 -12.00
C ALA A 125 5.68 7.47 -11.41
N TYR A 126 6.24 7.40 -10.20
CA TYR A 126 6.96 8.52 -9.59
C TYR A 126 8.17 8.96 -10.43
N ARG A 127 8.90 8.00 -11.01
CA ARG A 127 10.00 8.32 -11.92
C ARG A 127 9.55 8.99 -13.20
N ALA A 128 8.43 8.57 -13.78
CA ALA A 128 7.84 9.21 -14.93
C ALA A 128 7.43 10.65 -14.60
N TRP A 129 6.74 10.85 -13.47
CA TRP A 129 6.35 12.16 -12.96
C TRP A 129 7.56 13.07 -12.72
N GLN A 130 8.60 12.58 -12.06
CA GLN A 130 9.81 13.36 -11.78
C GLN A 130 10.54 13.79 -13.07
N ARG A 131 10.54 12.94 -14.10
CA ARG A 131 11.09 13.30 -15.42
C ARG A 131 10.26 14.39 -16.10
N TRP A 132 8.94 14.32 -15.98
CA TRP A 132 8.04 15.30 -16.56
C TRP A 132 8.17 16.68 -15.90
N VAL A 133 8.23 16.73 -14.56
CA VAL A 133 8.37 17.99 -13.79
C VAL A 133 9.74 18.67 -13.96
N ARG A 134 10.78 17.91 -14.33
CA ARG A 134 12.14 18.45 -14.55
C ARG A 134 12.40 18.95 -15.96
N ARG A 135 11.44 18.77 -16.88
CA ARG A 135 11.47 19.38 -18.22
C ARG A 135 10.89 20.78 -18.15
#